data_AF-A0A444V7Y1-F1
#
_entry.id   AF-A0A444V7Y1-F1
#
_cell.length_a   1.000
_cell.length_b   1.000
_cell.length_c   1.000
_cell.angle_alpha   90.00
_cell.angle_beta   90.00
_cell.angle_gamma   90.00
#
_symmetry.space_group_name_H-M   'P 1'
#
loop_
_entity.id
_entity.type
_entity.pdbx_description
1 polymer ?
#
loop_
_entity_poly.entity_id
_entity_poly.type
_entity_poly.pdbx_seq_one_letter_code
_entity_poly.pdbx_strand_id
1 'polypeptide(L)'
;MLDDEELGKSLSELVDDKSDSGVKKVTRIVYSSNPFLHIPLASNAATYKHGVLTRKSHADMDGKRTPRGRRGWKKFYAVLKGTILYLQKAMLERAFTVVNGIKK
;
A
#
# COMPACT_ATOMS: atom_id res chain seq x y z
N MET A 1 -32.22 2.99 -28.07
CA MET A 1 -30.96 2.28 -28.30
C MET A 1 -29.88 3.33 -28.18
N LEU A 2 -28.93 3.16 -27.27
CA LEU A 2 -27.82 4.11 -27.09
C LEU A 2 -26.80 3.80 -28.17
N ASP A 3 -26.45 4.80 -28.97
CA ASP A 3 -25.69 4.63 -30.20
C ASP A 3 -24.22 4.29 -29.91
N ASP A 4 -23.73 3.19 -30.49
CA ASP A 4 -22.34 2.69 -30.34
C ASP A 4 -21.28 3.73 -30.72
N GLU A 5 -21.66 4.76 -31.47
CA GLU A 5 -20.81 5.90 -31.83
C GLU A 5 -20.48 6.81 -30.65
N GLU A 6 -21.36 6.93 -29.66
CA GLU A 6 -21.15 7.75 -28.46
C GLU A 6 -20.15 7.08 -27.50
N LEU A 7 -20.19 5.74 -27.41
CA LEU A 7 -19.24 4.96 -26.62
C LEU A 7 -17.83 5.01 -27.22
N GLY A 8 -17.72 4.96 -28.55
CA GLY A 8 -16.44 5.08 -29.26
C GLY A 8 -15.76 6.43 -29.02
N LYS A 9 -16.53 7.52 -29.00
CA LYS A 9 -16.07 8.88 -28.69
C LYS A 9 -15.61 8.99 -27.24
N SER A 10 -16.36 8.43 -26.29
CA SER A 10 -15.97 8.41 -24.87
C SER A 10 -14.69 7.60 -24.61
N LEU A 11 -14.48 6.50 -25.33
CA LEU A 11 -13.25 5.70 -25.20
C LEU A 11 -12.03 6.38 -25.83
N SER A 12 -12.21 7.06 -26.96
CA SER A 12 -11.14 7.77 -27.65
C SER A 12 -10.73 9.06 -26.91
N GLU A 13 -11.67 9.72 -26.23
CA GLU A 13 -11.40 10.88 -25.35
C GLU A 13 -10.52 10.52 -24.13
N LEU A 14 -10.48 9.24 -23.72
CA LEU A 14 -9.64 8.78 -22.61
C LEU A 14 -8.19 8.42 -22.98
N VAL A 15 -7.80 8.46 -24.26
CA VAL A 15 -6.49 7.94 -24.71
C VAL A 15 -5.48 9.04 -25.08
N ASP A 16 -5.90 10.29 -25.24
CA ASP A 16 -4.97 11.40 -25.48
C ASP A 16 -4.65 12.19 -24.21
N ASP A 17 -3.84 11.59 -23.33
CA ASP A 17 -3.11 12.33 -22.30
C ASP A 17 -1.60 12.21 -22.55
N LYS A 18 -1.18 12.97 -23.57
CA LYS A 18 0.21 13.20 -23.94
C LYS A 18 0.85 14.07 -22.86
N SER A 19 1.50 13.42 -21.90
CA SER A 19 2.59 13.93 -21.06
C SER A 19 2.69 15.46 -20.94
N ASP A 20 1.95 16.08 -20.01
CA ASP A 20 2.33 17.39 -19.49
C ASP A 20 2.13 17.47 -17.98
N SER A 21 3.26 17.70 -17.30
CA SER A 21 3.52 18.36 -16.01
C SER A 21 2.45 18.47 -14.89
N GLY A 22 1.46 17.59 -14.81
CA GLY A 22 0.47 17.56 -13.74
C GLY A 22 0.99 16.88 -12.47
N VAL A 23 1.88 17.55 -11.72
CA VAL A 23 2.12 17.17 -10.32
C VAL A 23 0.81 17.39 -9.58
N LYS A 24 -0.06 16.37 -9.56
CA LYS A 24 -1.09 16.25 -8.54
C LYS A 24 -0.30 16.23 -7.23
N LYS A 25 -0.18 17.40 -6.60
CA LYS A 25 0.39 17.57 -5.27
C LYS A 25 -0.53 16.79 -4.35
N VAL A 26 -0.28 15.48 -4.26
CA VAL A 26 -0.68 14.67 -3.12
C VAL A 26 -0.24 15.50 -1.93
N THR A 27 -1.21 16.00 -1.19
CA THR A 27 -1.01 16.86 -0.03
C THR A 27 0.01 16.16 0.84
N ARG A 28 1.22 16.74 0.86
CA ARG A 28 2.34 16.20 1.63
C ARG A 28 1.85 16.03 3.06
N ILE A 29 1.94 14.83 3.61
CA ILE A 29 1.82 14.64 5.05
C ILE A 29 3.10 15.25 5.64
N VAL A 30 3.09 16.57 5.89
CA VAL A 30 4.18 17.36 6.50
C VAL A 30 4.12 17.24 8.03
N TYR A 31 3.81 16.05 8.54
CA TYR A 31 3.96 15.74 9.95
C TYR A 31 4.93 14.58 10.05
N SER A 32 6.04 14.82 10.73
CA SER A 32 7.01 13.79 11.13
C SER A 32 6.39 12.67 11.99
N SER A 33 5.12 12.82 12.38
CA SER A 33 4.28 11.83 13.02
C SER A 33 3.22 11.30 12.02
N ASN A 34 3.17 9.97 11.89
CA ASN A 34 2.18 9.29 11.04
C ASN A 34 0.76 9.53 11.61
N PRO A 35 -0.17 10.14 10.85
CA PRO A 35 -1.51 10.48 11.33
C PRO A 35 -2.35 9.26 11.69
N PHE A 36 -1.99 8.07 11.20
CA PHE A 36 -2.64 6.81 11.54
C PHE A 36 -2.17 6.22 12.89
N LEU A 37 -1.12 6.77 13.52
CA LEU A 37 -0.65 6.32 14.83
C LEU A 37 -1.42 6.97 16.00
N HIS A 38 -1.99 8.16 15.78
CA HIS A 38 -2.75 8.91 16.79
C HIS A 38 -4.26 8.88 16.58
N ILE A 39 -4.75 8.12 15.60
CA ILE A 39 -6.20 7.88 15.47
C ILE A 39 -6.65 7.28 16.80
N PRO A 40 -7.66 7.86 17.48
CA PRO A 40 -8.24 7.25 18.67
C PRO A 40 -8.57 5.84 18.26
N LEU A 41 -7.85 4.88 18.83
CA LEU A 41 -8.11 3.48 18.59
C LEU A 41 -9.57 3.36 19.02
N ALA A 42 -10.49 3.23 18.05
CA ALA A 42 -11.78 2.68 18.35
C ALA A 42 -11.41 1.31 18.90
N SER A 43 -11.26 1.23 20.22
CA SER A 43 -10.59 0.12 20.93
C SER A 43 -11.36 -1.18 20.74
N ASN A 44 -12.59 -1.04 20.23
CA ASN A 44 -13.57 -2.02 19.84
C ASN A 44 -13.67 -2.26 18.31
N ALA A 45 -12.79 -1.67 17.49
CA ALA A 45 -12.83 -1.90 16.04
C ALA A 45 -12.64 -3.39 15.73
N ALA A 46 -13.63 -3.97 15.04
CA ALA A 46 -13.63 -5.39 14.70
C ALA A 46 -12.38 -5.78 13.91
N THR A 47 -11.78 -6.91 14.28
CA THR A 47 -10.71 -7.53 13.50
C THR A 47 -11.35 -8.40 12.43
N TYR A 48 -11.21 -8.02 11.17
CA TYR A 48 -11.83 -8.74 10.06
C TYR A 48 -10.98 -9.91 9.57
N LYS A 49 -9.66 -9.73 9.52
CA LYS A 49 -8.73 -10.74 9.02
C LYS A 49 -7.34 -10.57 9.61
N HIS A 50 -6.63 -11.68 9.75
CA HIS A 50 -5.22 -11.69 10.08
C HIS A 50 -4.49 -12.79 9.29
N GLY A 51 -3.18 -12.63 9.07
CA GLY A 51 -2.38 -13.63 8.37
C GLY A 51 -1.10 -13.07 7.76
N VAL A 52 -0.37 -13.93 7.05
CA VAL A 52 0.87 -13.55 6.35
C VAL A 52 0.54 -12.76 5.08
N LEU A 53 1.19 -11.60 4.92
CA LEU A 53 1.07 -10.74 3.74
C LEU A 53 2.45 -10.39 3.18
N THR A 54 2.64 -10.65 1.89
CA THR A 54 3.78 -10.13 1.13
C THR A 54 3.44 -8.78 0.51
N ARG A 55 4.14 -7.72 0.92
CA ARG A 55 3.91 -6.35 0.43
C ARG A 55 5.09 -5.84 -0.38
N LYS A 56 4.81 -5.18 -1.50
CA LYS A 56 5.78 -4.37 -2.26
C LYS A 56 5.44 -2.89 -2.11
N SER A 57 6.40 -2.06 -1.70
CA SER A 57 6.21 -0.60 -1.63
C SER A 57 6.48 0.04 -2.99
N HIS A 58 5.55 0.87 -3.46
CA HIS A 58 5.67 1.61 -4.71
C HIS A 58 6.01 3.10 -4.50
N ALA A 59 5.76 3.59 -3.29
CA ALA A 59 6.11 4.91 -2.85
C ALA A 59 6.77 4.85 -1.46
N ASP A 60 7.61 5.84 -1.18
CA ASP A 60 8.16 6.10 0.13
C ASP A 60 7.14 6.88 0.98
N MET A 61 7.43 7.08 2.27
CA MET A 61 6.56 7.83 3.18
C MET A 61 6.30 9.26 2.70
N ASP A 62 7.25 9.85 1.97
CA ASP A 62 7.13 11.17 1.33
C ASP A 62 6.20 11.18 0.10
N GLY A 63 5.61 10.05 -0.27
CA GLY A 63 4.84 9.88 -1.50
C GLY A 63 5.70 9.78 -2.77
N LYS A 64 7.03 9.88 -2.65
CA LYS A 64 7.96 9.73 -3.78
C LYS A 64 7.94 8.29 -4.29
N ARG A 65 7.85 8.11 -5.61
CA ARG A 65 7.90 6.79 -6.25
C ARG A 65 9.24 6.11 -5.97
N THR A 66 9.22 4.96 -5.30
CA THR A 66 10.43 4.18 -5.03
C THR A 66 11.01 3.66 -6.37
N PRO A 67 12.31 3.77 -6.66
CA PRO A 67 12.90 3.23 -7.90
C PRO A 67 12.74 1.72 -8.03
N ARG A 68 12.58 1.19 -9.25
CA ARG A 68 12.24 -0.24 -9.49
C ARG A 68 13.24 -1.19 -8.83
N GLY A 69 14.54 -0.89 -8.84
CA GLY A 69 15.59 -1.70 -8.20
C GLY A 69 15.57 -1.70 -6.66
N ARG A 70 14.90 -0.71 -6.04
CA ARG A 70 14.71 -0.64 -4.58
C ARG A 70 13.37 -1.23 -4.12
N ARG A 71 12.51 -1.66 -5.05
CA ARG A 71 11.21 -2.30 -4.73
C ARG A 71 11.42 -3.79 -4.49
N GLY A 72 11.38 -4.21 -3.24
CA GLY A 72 11.34 -5.63 -2.86
C GLY A 72 9.98 -6.03 -2.30
N TRP A 73 9.62 -7.31 -2.44
CA TRP A 73 8.56 -7.91 -1.65
C TRP A 73 9.07 -8.16 -0.22
N LYS A 74 8.31 -7.76 0.80
CA LYS A 74 8.61 -8.01 2.21
C LYS A 74 7.44 -8.73 2.87
N LYS A 75 7.71 -9.74 3.68
CA LYS A 75 6.71 -10.48 4.46
C LYS A 75 6.39 -9.71 5.75
N PHE A 76 5.11 -9.68 6.10
CA PHE A 76 4.59 -9.14 7.34
C PHE A 76 3.52 -10.07 7.88
N TYR A 77 3.36 -10.07 9.20
CA TYR A 77 2.09 -10.51 9.78
C TYR A 77 1.14 -9.31 9.75
N ALA A 78 0.02 -9.47 9.08
CA ALA A 78 -0.96 -8.42 8.84
C ALA A 78 -2.22 -8.65 9.69
N VAL A 79 -2.77 -7.57 10.22
CA VAL A 79 -4.07 -7.58 10.93
C VAL A 79 -4.90 -6.41 10.39
N LEU A 80 -6.08 -6.69 9.84
CA LEU A 80 -7.04 -5.69 9.39
C LEU A 80 -8.06 -5.44 10.50
N LYS A 81 -8.00 -4.27 11.14
CA LYS A 81 -9.00 -3.83 12.13
C LYS A 81 -9.71 -2.58 11.65
N GLY A 82 -11.03 -2.61 11.58
CA GLY A 82 -11.78 -1.52 10.94
C GLY A 82 -11.28 -1.31 9.51
N THR A 83 -10.81 -0.09 9.21
CA THR A 83 -10.21 0.29 7.92
C THR A 83 -8.68 0.36 7.96
N ILE A 84 -8.06 0.02 9.09
CA ILE A 84 -6.60 0.14 9.29
C ILE A 84 -5.94 -1.22 9.15
N LEU A 85 -4.90 -1.28 8.31
CA LEU A 85 -4.05 -2.46 8.12
C LEU A 85 -2.76 -2.33 8.93
N TYR A 86 -2.66 -3.10 10.01
CA TYR A 86 -1.45 -3.18 10.83
C TYR A 86 -0.48 -4.18 10.23
N LEU A 87 0.76 -3.75 10.00
CA LEU A 87 1.83 -4.58 9.45
C LEU A 87 2.92 -4.76 10.48
N GLN A 88 2.94 -5.92 11.12
CA GLN A 88 3.94 -6.26 12.11
C GLN A 88 5.16 -6.84 11.38
N LYS A 89 6.28 -6.14 11.50
CA LYS A 89 7.60 -6.67 11.17
C LYS A 89 8.06 -7.58 12.32
N ALA A 90 7.26 -8.60 12.62
CA ALA A 90 7.66 -9.62 13.58
C ALA A 90 8.81 -10.44 12.99
N MET A 91 9.64 -10.98 13.88
CA MET A 91 10.86 -11.76 13.67
C MET A 91 10.68 -13.05 12.83
N LEU A 92 9.81 -13.09 11.81
CA LEU A 92 9.55 -14.29 11.00
C LEU A 92 10.82 -14.85 10.35
N GLU A 93 11.80 -14.01 10.01
CA GLU A 93 13.12 -14.49 9.57
C GLU A 93 13.88 -15.21 10.70
N ARG A 94 13.88 -14.68 11.94
CA ARG A 94 14.56 -15.33 13.09
C ARG A 94 13.79 -16.54 13.62
N ALA A 95 12.47 -16.48 13.68
CA ALA A 95 11.63 -17.59 14.13
C ALA A 95 11.65 -18.74 13.12
N PHE A 96 11.72 -18.48 11.81
CA PHE A 96 11.89 -19.53 10.81
C PHE A 96 13.27 -20.21 10.92
N THR A 97 14.34 -19.46 11.19
CA THR A 97 15.67 -20.03 11.47
C THR A 97 15.69 -20.84 12.77
N VAL A 98 15.06 -20.33 13.84
CA VAL A 98 15.01 -21.02 15.15
C VAL A 98 14.14 -22.27 15.10
N VAL A 99 13.01 -22.25 14.38
CA VAL A 99 12.11 -23.42 14.24
C VAL A 99 12.63 -24.44 13.23
N ASN A 100 13.32 -24.02 12.16
CA ASN A 100 13.84 -24.95 11.14
C ASN A 100 15.32 -25.33 11.34
N GLY A 101 15.99 -24.89 12.39
CA GLY A 101 17.30 -25.43 12.78
C GLY A 101 18.38 -25.43 11.70
N ILE A 102 18.30 -24.57 10.68
CA ILE A 102 19.35 -24.47 9.66
C ILE A 102 20.44 -23.54 10.22
N LYS A 103 21.41 -24.16 10.89
CA LYS A 103 22.70 -23.51 11.19
C LYS A 103 23.37 -23.15 9.85
N LYS A 104 23.77 -21.89 9.71
CA LYS A 104 24.82 -21.50 8.78
C LYS A 104 26.05 -21.17 9.61
#